data_AF-A0A1Y2NNK7-F1
#
_entry.id   AF-A0A1Y2NNK7-F1
#
_cell.length_a   1.000
_cell.length_b   1.000
_cell.length_c   1.000
_cell.angle_alpha   90.00
_cell.angle_beta   90.00
_cell.angle_gamma   90.00
#
_symmetry.space_group_name_H-M   'P 1'
#
loop_
_entity.id
_entity.type
_entity.pdbx_description
1 polymer ?
#
loop_
_entity_poly.entity_id
_entity_poly.type
_entity_poly.pdbx_seq_one_letter_code
_entity_poly.pdbx_strand_id
1 'polypeptide(L)'
;MIREDRFLISRRPYAVDLTSLHTQDPAQARINAVWYRRRNGLTVACIGHLWDIQRPLPTSAVEFLARHDDGRFGGECEGRWDGARYWGAQIPEVMEQHLEVLRPMLAAYPAVPPGYDGWWRF
;
A
#
# COMPACT_ATOMS: atom_id res chain seq x y z
N MET A 1 12.56 5.24 27.21
CA MET A 1 12.00 4.11 26.44
C MET A 1 11.89 4.57 25.00
N ILE A 2 12.73 4.00 24.15
CA ILE A 2 13.13 4.57 22.86
C ILE A 2 12.03 4.25 21.84
N ARG A 3 11.58 5.26 21.08
CA ARG A 3 10.50 5.18 20.08
C ARG A 3 10.76 4.17 18.95
N GLU A 4 11.93 3.54 18.92
CA GLU A 4 12.38 2.57 17.93
C GLU A 4 11.73 1.19 18.09
N ASP A 5 11.33 0.81 19.30
CA ASP A 5 10.65 -0.49 19.54
C ASP A 5 9.19 -0.50 19.06
N ARG A 6 8.66 0.65 18.65
CA ARG A 6 7.32 0.81 18.08
C ARG A 6 7.43 1.29 16.64
N PHE A 7 7.78 0.38 15.73
CA PHE A 7 7.48 0.49 14.29
C PHE A 7 7.68 1.92 13.73
N LEU A 8 8.94 2.36 13.64
CA LEU A 8 9.24 3.61 12.96
C LEU A 8 8.95 3.44 11.47
N ILE A 9 7.94 4.18 11.03
CA ILE A 9 7.59 4.52 9.64
C ILE A 9 8.88 4.92 8.90
N SER A 10 9.61 3.96 8.32
CA SER A 10 10.56 4.21 7.26
C SER A 10 9.85 4.93 6.11
N ARG A 11 10.65 5.71 5.39
CA ARG A 11 10.22 6.71 4.44
C ARG A 11 9.48 6.17 3.22
N ARG A 12 9.23 4.85 3.14
CA ARG A 12 8.41 4.20 2.10
C ARG A 12 7.67 2.96 2.65
N PRO A 13 6.64 3.10 3.51
CA PRO A 13 6.00 1.96 4.19
C PRO A 13 5.25 1.00 3.25
N TYR A 14 5.24 1.29 1.95
CA TYR A 14 4.32 0.71 0.98
C TYR A 14 5.11 0.27 -0.25
N ALA A 15 4.70 -0.86 -0.83
CA ALA A 15 4.93 -1.12 -2.24
C ALA A 15 3.69 -0.66 -3.00
N VAL A 16 3.90 0.03 -4.12
CA VAL A 16 2.82 0.63 -4.91
C VAL A 16 2.83 0.12 -6.33
N ASP A 17 1.65 -0.10 -6.89
CA ASP A 17 1.49 -0.43 -8.30
C ASP A 17 1.49 0.88 -9.10
N LEU A 18 2.58 1.14 -9.83
CA LEU A 18 2.77 2.38 -10.59
C LEU A 18 1.77 2.54 -11.74
N THR A 19 1.09 1.47 -12.15
CA THR A 19 0.08 1.49 -13.22
C THR A 19 -1.33 1.81 -12.72
N SER A 20 -1.52 1.80 -11.40
CA SER A 20 -2.84 1.93 -10.76
C SER A 20 -3.22 3.36 -10.37
N LEU A 21 -2.45 4.37 -10.80
CA LEU A 21 -2.79 5.76 -10.49
C LEU A 21 -4.15 6.10 -11.11
N HIS A 22 -5.07 6.51 -10.23
CA HIS A 22 -6.40 6.95 -10.61
C HIS A 22 -6.64 8.34 -10.05
N THR A 23 -6.95 9.29 -10.93
CA THR A 23 -7.32 10.65 -10.57
C THR A 23 -8.81 10.84 -10.83
N GLN A 24 -9.59 11.17 -9.80
CA GLN A 24 -11.03 11.35 -9.90
C GLN A 24 -11.41 12.79 -9.55
N ASP A 25 -12.37 13.36 -10.28
CA ASP A 25 -13.02 14.63 -9.96
C ASP A 25 -14.07 14.37 -8.86
N PRO A 26 -14.04 15.05 -7.69
CA PRO A 26 -13.24 16.22 -7.35
C PRO A 26 -11.88 15.88 -6.71
N ALA A 27 -10.81 16.29 -7.41
CA ALA A 27 -9.44 16.50 -6.95
C ALA A 27 -8.79 15.43 -6.04
N GLN A 28 -9.16 14.15 -6.16
CA GLN A 28 -8.52 13.08 -5.41
C GLN A 28 -7.69 12.18 -6.33
N ALA A 29 -6.42 12.01 -5.99
CA ALA A 29 -5.56 11.00 -6.58
C ALA A 29 -5.45 9.81 -5.64
N ARG A 30 -5.54 8.59 -6.19
CA ARG A 30 -5.35 7.34 -5.45
C ARG A 30 -4.46 6.37 -6.23
N ILE A 31 -3.69 5.55 -5.52
CA ILE A 31 -2.83 4.53 -6.12
C ILE A 31 -2.85 3.28 -5.24
N ASN A 32 -2.90 2.10 -5.85
CA ASN A 32 -2.92 0.83 -5.13
C ASN A 32 -1.61 0.64 -4.39
N ALA A 33 -1.73 0.19 -3.14
CA ALA A 33 -0.61 0.04 -2.23
C ALA A 33 -0.78 -1.20 -1.36
N VAL A 34 0.36 -1.81 -1.06
CA VAL A 34 0.48 -2.93 -0.13
C VAL A 34 1.56 -2.63 0.89
N TRP A 35 1.30 -2.97 2.14
CA TRP A 35 2.27 -2.79 3.22
C TRP A 35 2.15 -3.87 4.26
N TYR A 36 3.24 -4.16 4.95
CA TYR A 36 3.19 -5.03 6.11
C TYR A 36 2.97 -4.23 7.38
N ARG A 37 2.21 -4.80 8.32
CA ARG A 37 2.15 -4.29 9.69
C ARG A 37 2.05 -5.43 10.69
N ARG A 38 2.39 -5.14 11.95
CA ARG A 38 2.15 -6.05 13.06
C ARG A 38 0.74 -5.85 13.62
N ARG A 39 -0.01 -6.93 13.78
CA ARG A 39 -1.33 -6.94 14.43
C ARG A 39 -1.43 -8.18 15.30
N ASN A 40 -1.70 -7.99 16.60
CA ASN A 40 -1.85 -9.08 17.57
C ASN A 40 -0.69 -10.10 17.53
N GLY A 41 0.55 -9.65 17.35
CA GLY A 41 1.72 -10.54 17.26
C GLY A 41 1.90 -11.26 15.92
N LEU A 42 1.05 -11.01 14.92
CA LEU A 42 1.17 -11.53 13.56
C LEU A 42 1.64 -10.43 12.59
N THR A 43 2.43 -10.83 11.60
CA THR A 43 2.75 -9.98 10.45
C THR A 43 1.66 -10.19 9.42
N VAL A 44 0.99 -9.11 9.03
CA VAL A 44 -0.07 -9.16 8.03
C VAL A 44 0.29 -8.24 6.87
N ALA A 45 0.08 -8.70 5.64
CA ALA A 45 0.07 -7.86 4.46
C ALA A 45 -1.28 -7.12 4.41
N CYS A 46 -1.25 -5.81 4.33
CA CYS A 46 -2.41 -4.95 4.12
C CYS A 46 -2.43 -4.53 2.65
N ILE A 47 -3.62 -4.47 2.07
CA ILE A 47 -3.86 -3.91 0.74
C ILE A 47 -4.92 -2.81 0.81
N GLY A 48 -4.76 -1.82 -0.05
CA GLY A 48 -5.75 -0.80 -0.34
C GLY A 48 -5.07 0.30 -1.14
N HIS A 49 -5.22 1.57 -0.75
CA HIS A 49 -4.73 2.69 -1.55
C HIS A 49 -4.01 3.76 -0.72
N LEU A 50 -2.98 4.38 -1.31
CA LEU A 50 -2.55 5.71 -0.90
C LEU A 50 -3.42 6.73 -1.62
N TRP A 51 -3.71 7.86 -0.97
CA TRP A 51 -4.53 8.91 -1.56
C TRP A 51 -4.06 10.31 -1.14
N ASP A 52 -4.31 11.29 -2.00
CA ASP A 52 -4.02 12.70 -1.74
C ASP A 52 -5.12 13.59 -2.35
N ILE A 53 -5.54 14.59 -1.58
CA ILE A 53 -6.52 15.64 -1.94
C ILE A 53 -5.97 17.06 -1.72
N GLN A 54 -4.80 17.20 -1.08
CA GLN A 54 -4.26 18.51 -0.67
C GLN A 54 -3.51 19.23 -1.79
N ARG A 55 -3.04 18.49 -2.80
CA ARG A 55 -2.19 19.00 -3.87
C ARG A 55 -2.89 18.84 -5.23
N PRO A 56 -2.51 19.64 -6.25
CA PRO A 56 -3.00 19.43 -7.61
C PRO A 56 -2.76 18.00 -8.08
N LEU A 57 -3.70 17.49 -8.88
CA LEU A 57 -3.67 16.12 -9.39
C LEU A 57 -2.31 15.84 -10.07
N PRO A 58 -1.60 14.76 -9.67
CA PRO A 58 -0.36 14.38 -10.32
C PRO A 58 -0.63 13.79 -11.69
N THR A 59 0.31 14.00 -12.62
CA THR A 59 0.26 13.46 -13.99
C THR A 59 0.82 12.04 -14.08
N SER A 60 1.51 11.56 -13.04
CA SER A 60 2.09 10.22 -12.99
C SER A 60 2.18 9.66 -11.57
N ALA A 61 2.28 8.34 -11.44
CA ALA A 61 2.46 7.67 -10.15
C ALA A 61 3.76 8.12 -9.45
N VAL A 62 4.84 8.32 -10.22
CA VAL A 62 6.13 8.79 -9.69
C VAL A 62 6.00 10.17 -9.06
N GLU A 63 5.26 11.07 -9.72
CA GLU A 63 4.97 12.41 -9.22
C GLU A 63 4.05 12.37 -7.99
N PHE A 64 3.05 11.48 -7.96
CA PHE A 64 2.24 11.23 -6.77
C PHE A 64 3.13 10.86 -5.58
N LEU A 65 4.01 9.87 -5.73
CA LEU A 65 4.87 9.37 -4.65
C LEU A 65 5.90 10.40 -4.19
N ALA A 66 6.47 11.18 -5.11
CA ALA A 66 7.41 12.24 -4.75
C ALA A 66 6.75 13.34 -3.90
N ARG A 67 5.44 13.53 -4.03
CA ARG A 67 4.65 14.50 -3.26
C ARG A 67 4.04 13.92 -2.00
N HIS A 68 3.82 12.61 -1.95
CA HIS A 68 3.21 11.90 -0.84
C HIS A 68 4.26 11.59 0.25
N ASP A 69 4.87 12.66 0.78
CA ASP A 69 6.08 12.63 1.62
C ASP A 69 5.82 12.85 3.12
N ASP A 70 4.65 13.37 3.50
CA ASP A 70 4.32 13.71 4.88
C ASP A 70 3.56 12.61 5.63
N GLY A 71 3.09 11.57 4.93
CA GLY A 71 2.38 10.42 5.48
C GLY A 71 1.12 10.79 6.27
N ARG A 72 0.61 12.03 6.12
CA ARG A 72 -0.53 12.52 6.93
C ARG A 72 -1.82 11.80 6.59
N PHE A 73 -1.99 11.42 5.32
CA PHE A 73 -3.03 10.49 4.89
C PHE A 73 -2.36 9.14 4.68
N GLY A 74 -2.35 8.34 5.73
CA GLY A 74 -1.88 6.96 5.62
C GLY A 74 -2.72 6.15 4.63
N GLY A 75 -2.20 5.00 4.21
CA GLY A 75 -2.93 4.10 3.32
C GLY A 75 -4.28 3.65 3.90
N GLU A 76 -5.33 3.75 3.10
CA GLU A 76 -6.65 3.19 3.40
C GLU A 76 -6.58 1.66 3.26
N CYS A 77 -6.83 0.93 4.34
CA CYS A 77 -6.70 -0.52 4.39
C CYS A 77 -8.04 -1.19 4.10
N GLU A 78 -8.16 -1.79 2.93
CA GLU A 78 -9.37 -2.47 2.45
C GLU A 78 -9.29 -3.99 2.63
N GLY A 79 -8.08 -4.53 2.62
CA GLY A 79 -7.83 -5.95 2.73
C GLY A 79 -6.62 -6.28 3.58
N ARG A 80 -6.60 -7.50 4.09
CA ARG A 80 -5.53 -8.06 4.91
C ARG A 80 -5.31 -9.51 4.54
N TRP A 81 -4.06 -9.92 4.55
CA TRP A 81 -3.65 -11.30 4.34
C TRP A 81 -2.59 -11.68 5.37
N ASP A 82 -2.81 -12.78 6.08
CA ASP A 82 -1.91 -13.24 7.16
C ASP A 82 -0.93 -14.34 6.73
N GLY A 83 -0.90 -14.70 5.45
CA GLY A 83 -0.17 -15.87 4.95
C GLY A 83 -1.07 -17.03 4.55
N ALA A 84 -2.31 -17.06 5.03
CA ALA A 84 -3.24 -18.17 4.81
C ALA A 84 -4.67 -17.71 4.53
N ARG A 85 -5.11 -16.63 5.15
CA ARG A 85 -6.48 -16.12 5.16
C ARG A 85 -6.52 -14.68 4.71
N TYR A 86 -7.51 -14.38 3.90
CA TYR A 86 -7.83 -13.02 3.50
C TYR A 86 -9.00 -12.46 4.34
N TRP A 87 -8.88 -11.22 4.79
CA TRP A 87 -9.94 -10.49 5.50
C TRP A 87 -10.04 -9.06 4.97
N GLY A 88 -11.22 -8.65 4.55
CA GLY A 88 -11.42 -7.30 4.01
C GLY A 88 -12.73 -7.22 3.24
N ALA A 89 -12.64 -6.78 1.99
CA ALA A 89 -13.74 -6.85 1.03
C ALA A 89 -14.51 -8.18 1.13
N GLN A 90 -15.84 -8.08 1.17
CA GLN A 90 -16.76 -9.22 1.20
C GLN A 90 -17.40 -9.49 -0.18
N ILE A 91 -16.98 -8.72 -1.19
CA ILE A 91 -17.42 -8.85 -2.57
C ILE A 91 -16.35 -9.68 -3.31
N PRO A 92 -16.70 -10.85 -3.90
CA PRO A 92 -15.73 -11.75 -4.53
C PRO A 92 -14.83 -11.08 -5.57
N GLU A 93 -15.38 -10.21 -6.41
CA GLU A 93 -14.65 -9.52 -7.47
C GLU A 93 -13.60 -8.56 -6.91
N VAL A 94 -13.93 -7.86 -5.82
CA VAL A 94 -12.99 -6.97 -5.12
C VAL A 94 -11.91 -7.79 -4.41
N MET A 95 -12.28 -8.94 -3.84
CA MET A 95 -11.30 -9.87 -3.26
C MET A 95 -10.32 -10.36 -4.32
N GLU A 96 -10.79 -10.70 -5.52
CA GLU A 96 -9.93 -11.16 -6.62
C GLU A 96 -8.97 -10.06 -7.07
N GLN A 97 -9.45 -8.83 -7.27
CA GLN A 97 -8.60 -7.66 -7.57
C GLN A 97 -7.52 -7.45 -6.50
N HIS A 98 -7.88 -7.58 -5.22
CA HIS A 98 -6.91 -7.48 -4.14
C HIS A 98 -5.86 -8.60 -4.21
N LEU A 99 -6.29 -9.82 -4.53
CA LEU A 99 -5.38 -10.96 -4.66
C LEU A 99 -4.47 -10.81 -5.88
N GLU A 100 -4.92 -10.19 -6.97
CA GLU A 100 -4.07 -9.89 -8.14
C GLU A 100 -2.91 -8.96 -7.81
N VAL A 101 -3.12 -7.97 -6.94
CA VAL A 101 -2.06 -7.08 -6.47
C VAL A 101 -1.19 -7.75 -5.39
N LEU A 102 -1.80 -8.52 -4.48
CA LEU A 102 -1.08 -9.16 -3.38
C LEU A 102 -0.18 -10.31 -3.86
N ARG A 103 -0.67 -11.21 -4.74
CA ARG A 103 0.04 -12.44 -5.12
C ARG A 103 1.45 -12.19 -5.69
N PRO A 104 1.68 -11.26 -6.64
CA PRO A 104 3.01 -10.98 -7.17
C PRO A 104 3.96 -10.49 -6.09
N MET A 105 3.48 -9.64 -5.19
CA MET A 105 4.30 -9.14 -4.08
C MET A 105 4.69 -10.26 -3.12
N LEU A 106 3.73 -11.09 -2.71
CA LEU A 106 3.98 -12.19 -1.80
C LEU A 106 4.96 -13.22 -2.39
N ALA A 107 4.85 -13.50 -3.69
CA ALA A 107 5.74 -14.42 -4.40
C ALA A 107 7.17 -13.89 -4.56
N ALA A 108 7.33 -12.57 -4.67
CA ALA A 108 8.65 -11.94 -4.82
C ALA A 108 9.36 -11.71 -3.47
N TYR A 109 8.69 -11.89 -2.33
CA TYR A 109 9.25 -11.61 -1.00
C TYR A 109 10.62 -12.26 -0.76
N PRO A 110 11.68 -11.49 -0.39
CA PRO A 110 11.76 -10.07 0.01
C PRO A 110 12.15 -9.05 -1.09
N ALA A 111 12.11 -9.42 -2.37
CA ALA A 111 12.37 -8.53 -3.51
C ALA A 111 11.11 -7.80 -4.01
N VAL A 112 11.28 -6.61 -4.59
CA VAL A 112 10.19 -5.85 -5.22
C VAL A 112 9.88 -6.43 -6.60
N PRO A 113 8.63 -6.80 -6.92
CA PRO A 113 8.30 -7.28 -8.26
C PRO A 113 8.47 -6.16 -9.32
N PRO A 114 8.78 -6.50 -10.58
CA PRO A 114 8.80 -5.52 -11.67
C PRO A 114 7.48 -4.74 -11.77
N GLY A 115 7.55 -3.43 -12.01
CA GLY A 115 6.37 -2.56 -12.10
C GLY A 115 5.89 -1.97 -10.76
N TYR A 116 6.47 -2.41 -9.65
CA TYR A 116 6.21 -1.88 -8.32
C TYR A 116 7.41 -1.05 -7.83
N ASP A 117 7.16 -0.02 -7.02
CA ASP A 117 8.20 0.71 -6.27
C ASP A 117 8.01 0.51 -4.76
N GLY A 118 9.13 0.30 -4.05
CA GLY A 118 9.21 0.20 -2.57
C GLY A 118 9.33 -1.22 -2.00
N TRP A 119 10.11 -1.38 -0.91
CA TRP A 119 9.87 -2.32 0.20
C TRP A 119 10.89 -2.16 1.34
N TRP A 120 10.55 -2.73 2.51
CA TRP A 120 11.44 -2.78 3.67
C TRP A 120 11.94 -4.19 3.93
N ARG A 121 13.12 -4.23 4.53
CA ARG A 121 13.67 -5.39 5.23
C ARG A 121 13.04 -5.50 6.62
N PHE A 122 12.86 -6.73 7.09
CA PHE A 122 12.41 -7.07 8.46
C PHE A 122 13.25 -6.38 9.54
#